data_AF-A0A9E3SU42-F1
#
_entry.id   AF-A0A9E3SU42-F1
#
_cell.length_a   1.000
_cell.length_b   1.000
_cell.length_c   1.000
_cell.angle_alpha   90.00
_cell.angle_beta   90.00
_cell.angle_gamma   90.00
#
_symmetry.space_group_name_H-M   'P 1'
#
loop_
_entity.id
_entity.type
_entity.pdbx_description
1 polymer ?
#
loop_
_entity_poly.entity_id
_entity_poly.type
_entity_poly.pdbx_seq_one_letter_code
_entity_poly.pdbx_strand_id
1 'polypeptide(L)'
;MSDSALEIANLRAALAEIFARRDVFTDQTYTQIIVAIYDKIRSLQTSADAPQPQLEGGDEIRLVTIMFVDIVDSTEMTQSLEVDDWKATIGAAHNRVARLVHNWGGVVGQYLGDGLLCFFGTTHSQEDDALRAVYCAIDIHNT
;
A
#
# COMPACT_ATOMS: atom_id res chain seq x y z
N MET A 1 5.97 -23.30 -19.12
CA MET A 1 5.71 -22.45 -17.93
C MET A 1 6.77 -22.81 -16.91
N SER A 2 7.50 -21.85 -16.35
CA SER A 2 8.46 -22.16 -15.28
C SER A 2 7.68 -22.54 -14.01
N ASP A 3 8.29 -23.38 -13.17
CA ASP A 3 7.71 -23.88 -11.92
C ASP A 3 7.23 -22.72 -11.02
N SER A 4 8.04 -21.65 -10.95
CA SER A 4 7.74 -20.43 -10.19
C SER A 4 6.51 -19.68 -10.71
N ALA A 5 6.24 -19.69 -12.02
CA ALA A 5 5.07 -18.99 -12.58
C ALA A 5 3.75 -19.67 -12.20
N LEU A 6 3.74 -21.00 -12.11
CA LEU A 6 2.59 -21.78 -11.65
C LEU A 6 2.37 -21.57 -10.14
N GLU A 7 3.45 -21.57 -9.36
CA GLU A 7 3.40 -21.36 -7.91
C GLU A 7 2.89 -19.95 -7.55
N ILE A 8 3.31 -18.91 -8.27
CA ILE A 8 2.77 -17.54 -8.12
C ILE A 8 1.28 -17.48 -8.44
N ALA A 9 0.82 -18.17 -9.49
CA ALA A 9 -0.60 -18.19 -9.85
C ALA A 9 -1.44 -18.85 -8.74
N ASN A 10 -0.95 -19.95 -8.17
CA ASN A 10 -1.61 -20.64 -7.06
C ASN A 10 -1.70 -19.77 -5.80
N LEU A 11 -0.62 -19.07 -5.44
CA LEU A 11 -0.60 -18.17 -4.29
C LEU A 11 -1.55 -16.98 -4.46
N ARG A 12 -1.68 -16.44 -5.67
CA ARG A 12 -2.67 -15.38 -5.98
C ARG A 12 -4.10 -15.88 -5.87
N ALA A 13 -4.37 -17.12 -6.28
CA ALA A 13 -5.69 -17.73 -6.13
C ALA A 13 -6.04 -17.95 -4.64
N ALA A 14 -5.08 -18.42 -3.84
CA ALA A 14 -5.24 -18.58 -2.40
C ALA A 14 -5.54 -17.23 -1.71
N LEU A 15 -4.81 -16.17 -2.09
CA LEU A 15 -5.04 -14.82 -1.57
C LEU A 15 -6.47 -14.32 -1.86
N ALA A 16 -6.98 -14.58 -3.06
CA ALA A 16 -8.37 -14.25 -3.43
C ALA A 16 -9.40 -15.02 -2.59
N GLU A 17 -9.14 -16.30 -2.27
CA GLU A 17 -10.03 -17.09 -1.41
C GLU A 17 -10.02 -16.60 0.05
N ILE A 18 -8.86 -16.22 0.57
CA ILE A 18 -8.72 -15.66 1.92
C ILE A 18 -9.43 -14.32 2.03
N PHE A 19 -9.29 -13.46 1.01
CA PHE A 19 -10.02 -12.19 0.93
C PHE A 19 -11.53 -12.39 0.89
N ALA A 20 -12.01 -13.39 0.15
CA ALA A 20 -13.44 -13.72 0.07
C ALA A 20 -14.04 -14.25 1.39
N ARG A 21 -13.21 -14.65 2.36
CA ARG A 21 -13.61 -15.22 3.66
C ARG A 21 -13.02 -14.46 4.85
N ARG A 22 -12.76 -13.16 4.70
CA ARG A 22 -12.14 -12.32 5.74
C ARG A 22 -12.85 -12.41 7.09
N ASP A 23 -14.18 -12.52 7.07
CA ASP A 23 -15.06 -12.62 8.24
C ASP A 23 -14.80 -13.85 9.11
N VAL A 24 -14.16 -14.89 8.56
CA VAL A 24 -13.85 -16.15 9.26
C VAL A 24 -12.52 -16.06 10.04
N PHE A 25 -11.72 -15.01 9.83
CA PHE A 25 -10.40 -14.86 10.45
C PHE A 25 -10.38 -13.70 11.46
N THR A 26 -9.60 -13.87 12.53
CA THR A 26 -9.24 -12.75 13.40
C THR A 26 -8.31 -11.79 12.65
N ASP A 27 -8.32 -10.49 12.99
CA ASP A 27 -7.47 -9.50 12.31
C ASP A 27 -5.97 -9.86 12.38
N GLN A 28 -5.52 -10.45 13.50
CA GLN A 28 -4.14 -10.93 13.64
C GLN A 28 -3.83 -12.09 12.69
N THR A 29 -4.69 -13.11 12.65
CA THR A 29 -4.50 -14.29 11.78
C THR A 29 -4.60 -13.92 10.31
N TYR A 30 -5.56 -13.07 9.96
CA TYR A 30 -5.73 -12.55 8.60
C TYR A 30 -4.46 -11.81 8.15
N THR A 31 -3.95 -10.91 8.98
CA THR A 31 -2.70 -10.17 8.70
C THR A 31 -1.52 -11.12 8.51
N GLN A 32 -1.33 -12.09 9.40
CA GLN A 32 -0.23 -13.06 9.31
C GLN A 32 -0.28 -13.89 8.03
N ILE A 33 -1.47 -14.34 7.62
CA ILE A 33 -1.66 -15.12 6.39
C ILE A 33 -1.35 -14.28 5.16
N ILE A 34 -1.85 -13.04 5.11
CA ILE A 34 -1.65 -12.14 3.98
C ILE A 34 -0.18 -11.78 3.81
N VAL A 35 0.51 -11.43 4.89
CA VAL A 35 1.96 -11.14 4.87
C VAL A 35 2.74 -12.36 4.35
N ALA A 36 2.49 -13.55 4.90
CA ALA A 36 3.20 -14.76 4.50
C ALA A 36 3.01 -15.11 3.00
N ILE A 37 1.81 -14.92 2.45
CA ILE A 37 1.52 -15.19 1.03
C ILE A 37 2.20 -14.16 0.13
N TYR A 38 2.15 -12.87 0.48
CA TYR A 38 2.82 -11.82 -0.29
C TYR A 38 4.34 -11.98 -0.29
N ASP A 39 4.95 -12.32 0.85
CA ASP A 39 6.40 -12.58 0.95
C ASP A 39 6.82 -13.77 0.08
N LYS A 40 6.01 -14.83 0.08
CA LYS A 40 6.27 -16.00 -0.78
C LYS A 40 6.18 -15.63 -2.27
N ILE A 41 5.17 -14.86 -2.68
CA ILE A 41 5.06 -14.37 -4.07
C ILE A 41 6.28 -13.52 -4.44
N ARG A 42 6.69 -12.59 -3.56
CA ARG A 42 7.87 -11.74 -3.76
C ARG A 42 9.14 -12.57 -3.94
N SER A 43 9.35 -13.59 -3.11
CA SER A 43 10.51 -14.49 -3.21
C SER A 43 10.56 -15.24 -4.56
N LEU A 44 9.41 -15.66 -5.08
CA LEU A 44 9.30 -16.38 -6.36
C LEU A 44 9.46 -15.46 -7.58
N GLN A 45 9.04 -14.20 -7.45
CA GLN A 45 9.18 -13.18 -8.51
C GLN A 45 10.61 -12.64 -8.63
N THR A 46 11.40 -12.73 -7.56
CA THR A 46 12.76 -12.19 -7.51
C THR A 46 13.78 -13.03 -8.28
N SER A 47 13.38 -14.20 -8.80
CA SER A 47 14.23 -15.14 -9.55
C SER A 47 14.51 -14.76 -11.02
N ALA A 48 14.29 -13.51 -11.46
CA ALA A 48 14.47 -13.12 -12.87
C ALA A 48 15.05 -11.68 -13.06
N ASP A 49 16.37 -11.62 -13.18
CA ASP A 49 17.15 -10.86 -14.18
C ASP A 49 16.96 -9.32 -14.35
N ALA A 50 16.78 -8.57 -13.26
CA ALA A 50 17.00 -7.11 -13.27
C ALA A 50 18.06 -6.73 -12.21
N PRO A 51 18.93 -5.74 -12.46
CA PRO A 51 19.85 -5.26 -11.44
C PRO A 51 19.04 -4.65 -10.31
N GLN A 52 18.91 -5.40 -9.21
CA GLN A 52 18.34 -4.89 -7.97
C GLN A 52 19.35 -3.94 -7.35
N PRO A 53 18.94 -2.77 -6.80
CA PRO A 53 19.74 -2.16 -5.76
C PRO A 53 19.85 -3.22 -4.65
N GLN A 54 21.05 -3.74 -4.42
CA GLN A 54 21.28 -4.75 -3.38
C GLN A 54 20.78 -4.20 -2.04
N LEU A 55 19.62 -4.68 -1.58
CA LEU A 55 19.30 -4.70 -0.17
C LEU A 55 20.08 -5.89 0.40
N GLU A 56 21.32 -5.64 0.80
CA GLU A 56 22.04 -6.60 1.64
C GLU A 56 21.34 -6.66 3.01
N GLY A 57 20.42 -7.59 3.18
CA GLY A 57 19.75 -7.82 4.46
C GLY A 57 18.52 -8.72 4.32
N GLY A 58 18.42 -9.76 5.15
CA GLY A 58 17.20 -10.57 5.27
C GLY A 58 16.04 -9.76 5.86
N ASP A 59 15.01 -10.46 6.35
CA ASP A 59 13.89 -9.83 7.05
C ASP A 59 14.39 -8.86 8.12
N GLU A 60 14.07 -7.58 7.97
CA GLU A 60 14.52 -6.53 8.88
C GLU A 60 13.35 -5.97 9.70
N ILE A 61 13.58 -5.81 11.00
CA ILE A 61 12.68 -5.05 11.86
C ILE A 61 13.16 -3.61 11.83
N ARG A 62 12.29 -2.71 11.38
CA ARG A 62 12.59 -1.28 11.28
C ARG A 62 11.43 -0.46 11.83
N LEU A 63 11.77 0.67 12.44
CA LEU A 63 10.80 1.69 12.79
C LEU A 63 10.32 2.42 11.52
N VAL A 64 9.01 2.44 11.30
CA VAL A 64 8.39 3.07 10.14
C VAL A 64 7.21 3.88 10.63
N THR A 65 7.00 5.07 10.06
CA THR A 65 5.76 5.82 10.29
C THR A 65 4.77 5.53 9.18
N ILE A 66 3.53 5.23 9.56
CA ILE A 66 2.42 4.97 8.64
C ILE A 66 1.40 6.10 8.78
N MET A 67 0.97 6.64 7.65
CA MET A 67 -0.11 7.63 7.55
C MET A 67 -1.22 7.07 6.67
N PHE A 68 -2.44 7.08 7.19
CA PHE A 68 -3.64 6.77 6.41
C PHE A 68 -4.38 8.08 6.11
N VAL A 69 -4.75 8.26 4.84
CA VAL A 69 -5.47 9.44 4.35
C VAL A 69 -6.77 8.95 3.75
N ASP A 70 -7.87 9.64 4.04
CA ASP A 70 -9.19 9.30 3.53
C ASP A 70 -9.93 10.56 3.04
N ILE A 71 -10.82 10.40 2.06
CA ILE A 71 -11.57 11.53 1.48
C ILE A 71 -12.95 11.58 2.13
N VAL A 72 -13.19 12.64 2.89
CA VAL A 72 -14.48 12.86 3.56
C VAL A 72 -15.62 12.94 2.53
N ASP A 73 -16.76 12.34 2.87
CA ASP A 73 -18.00 12.29 2.08
C ASP A 73 -17.88 11.61 0.69
N SER A 74 -16.75 10.96 0.39
CA SER A 74 -16.52 10.24 -0.88
C SER A 74 -17.61 9.21 -1.20
N THR A 75 -18.15 8.55 -0.17
CA THR A 75 -19.19 7.53 -0.28
C THR A 75 -20.53 8.17 -0.63
N GLU A 76 -20.84 9.34 -0.07
CA GLU A 76 -22.03 10.09 -0.44
C GLU A 76 -21.93 10.64 -1.86
N MET A 77 -20.73 11.04 -2.29
CA MET A 77 -20.50 11.47 -3.68
C MET A 77 -20.91 10.41 -4.70
N THR A 78 -20.77 9.11 -4.37
CA THR A 78 -21.21 8.01 -5.27
C THR A 78 -22.71 7.99 -5.54
N GLN A 79 -23.53 8.62 -4.69
CA GLN A 79 -24.97 8.74 -4.88
C GLN A 79 -25.36 9.91 -5.80
N SER A 80 -24.46 10.88 -5.96
CA SER A 80 -24.71 12.14 -6.66
C SER A 80 -23.95 12.29 -7.98
N LEU A 81 -22.85 11.53 -8.15
CA LEU A 81 -22.00 11.54 -9.34
C LEU A 81 -22.12 10.24 -10.12
N GLU A 82 -21.99 10.34 -11.45
CA GLU A 82 -21.73 9.15 -12.25
C GLU A 82 -20.35 8.57 -11.91
N VAL A 83 -20.20 7.26 -12.17
CA VAL A 83 -19.00 6.50 -11.79
C VAL A 83 -17.71 7.10 -12.36
N ASP A 84 -17.75 7.58 -13.60
CA ASP A 84 -16.56 8.13 -14.26
C ASP A 84 -16.16 9.49 -13.67
N ASP A 85 -17.14 10.33 -13.32
CA ASP A 85 -16.91 11.62 -12.65
C ASP A 85 -16.39 11.44 -11.22
N TRP A 86 -16.95 10.46 -10.50
CA TRP A 86 -16.46 10.08 -9.17
C TRP A 86 -15.01 9.61 -9.24
N LYS A 87 -14.68 8.69 -10.15
CA LYS A 87 -13.31 8.20 -10.35
C LYS A 87 -12.33 9.31 -10.72
N ALA A 88 -12.75 10.24 -11.59
CA ALA A 88 -11.92 11.38 -11.97
C ALA A 88 -11.63 12.29 -10.76
N THR A 89 -12.66 12.52 -9.93
CA THR A 89 -12.56 13.35 -8.72
C THR A 89 -11.62 12.71 -7.69
N ILE A 90 -11.83 11.44 -7.35
CA ILE A 90 -10.98 10.70 -6.41
C ILE A 90 -9.56 10.57 -6.96
N GLY A 91 -9.40 10.27 -8.25
CA GLY A 91 -8.10 10.19 -8.90
C GLY A 91 -7.32 11.51 -8.86
N ALA A 92 -7.99 12.65 -9.00
CA ALA A 92 -7.36 13.97 -8.87
C ALA A 92 -6.87 14.22 -7.43
N ALA A 93 -7.69 13.88 -6.43
CA ALA A 93 -7.33 13.97 -5.01
C ALA A 93 -6.14 13.05 -4.67
N HIS A 94 -6.20 11.78 -5.08
CA HIS A 94 -5.13 10.80 -4.95
C HIS A 94 -3.81 11.30 -5.53
N ASN A 95 -3.83 11.82 -6.75
CA ASN A 95 -2.63 12.37 -7.39
C ASN A 95 -2.04 13.55 -6.61
N ARG A 96 -2.88 14.38 -5.98
CA ARG A 96 -2.41 15.51 -5.16
C ARG A 96 -1.76 15.03 -3.87
N VAL A 97 -2.42 14.11 -3.16
CA VAL A 97 -1.87 13.48 -1.95
C VAL A 97 -0.56 12.75 -2.26
N ALA A 98 -0.52 11.93 -3.31
CA ALA A 98 0.67 11.17 -3.69
C ALA A 98 1.87 12.08 -4.00
N ARG A 99 1.65 13.23 -4.67
CA ARG A 99 2.71 14.22 -4.89
C ARG A 99 3.24 14.81 -3.58
N LEU A 100 2.35 15.18 -2.65
CA LEU A 100 2.76 15.72 -1.35
C LEU A 100 3.54 14.69 -0.53
N VAL A 101 3.05 13.45 -0.47
CA VAL A 101 3.73 12.34 0.21
C VAL A 101 5.13 12.15 -0.37
N HIS A 102 5.27 12.16 -1.70
CA HIS A 102 6.58 12.07 -2.34
C HIS A 102 7.50 13.26 -2.02
N ASN A 103 6.97 14.49 -2.03
CA ASN A 103 7.73 15.70 -1.70
C ASN A 103 8.25 15.69 -0.25
N TRP A 104 7.50 15.10 0.68
CA TRP A 104 7.91 14.91 2.07
C TRP A 104 8.80 13.67 2.29
N GLY A 105 9.16 12.97 1.21
CA GLY A 105 10.05 11.81 1.23
C GLY A 105 9.39 10.53 1.78
N GLY A 106 8.06 10.45 1.69
CA GLY A 106 7.29 9.24 1.92
C GLY A 106 6.98 8.50 0.62
N VAL A 107 6.36 7.33 0.75
CA VAL A 107 5.91 6.49 -0.37
C VAL A 107 4.45 6.09 -0.18
N VAL A 108 3.66 6.13 -1.25
CA VAL A 108 2.32 5.53 -1.25
C VAL A 108 2.48 4.03 -1.46
N GLY A 109 2.15 3.23 -0.45
CA GLY A 109 2.24 1.78 -0.56
C GLY A 109 0.95 1.14 -1.07
N GLN A 110 -0.21 1.75 -0.80
CA GLN A 110 -1.49 1.21 -1.26
C GLN A 110 -2.55 2.30 -1.46
N TYR A 111 -3.37 2.13 -2.49
CA TYR A 111 -4.62 2.86 -2.69
C TYR A 111 -5.78 1.98 -2.23
N LEU A 112 -6.65 2.52 -1.37
CA LEU A 112 -7.70 1.78 -0.66
C LEU A 112 -9.04 2.46 -0.90
N GLY A 113 -9.66 2.19 -2.05
CA GLY A 113 -10.88 2.87 -2.45
C GLY A 113 -10.62 4.35 -2.70
N ASP A 114 -11.12 5.20 -1.83
CA ASP A 114 -10.91 6.65 -1.76
C ASP A 114 -9.74 7.05 -0.86
N GLY A 115 -9.22 6.13 -0.04
CA GLY A 115 -8.09 6.37 0.84
C GLY A 115 -6.71 5.97 0.28
N LEU A 116 -5.66 6.38 0.98
CA LEU A 116 -4.26 6.04 0.69
C LEU A 116 -3.53 5.61 1.96
N LEU A 117 -2.67 4.59 1.84
CA LEU A 117 -1.73 4.17 2.87
C LEU A 117 -0.31 4.60 2.48
N CYS A 118 0.25 5.48 3.30
CA CYS A 118 1.51 6.16 3.05
C CYS A 118 2.53 5.78 4.12
N PHE A 119 3.79 5.61 3.72
CA PHE A 119 4.85 5.16 4.60
C PHE A 119 6.06 6.09 4.55
N PHE A 120 6.69 6.30 5.70
CA PHE A 120 7.91 7.09 5.87
C PHE A 120 8.94 6.22 6.61
N GLY A 121 10.15 6.14 6.08
CA GLY A 121 11.23 5.31 6.64
C GLY A 121 11.38 3.90 6.01
N THR A 122 10.66 3.60 4.92
CA THR A 122 10.64 2.25 4.31
C THR A 122 11.95 1.85 3.64
N THR A 123 12.63 2.76 2.96
CA THR A 123 13.96 2.48 2.36
C THR A 123 15.09 2.82 3.31
N HIS A 124 14.96 3.91 4.05
CA HIS A 124 15.92 4.35 5.08
C HIS A 124 15.15 5.06 6.19
N SER A 125 15.18 4.54 7.42
CA SER A 125 14.52 5.19 8.56
C SER A 125 15.37 6.36 9.09
N GLN A 126 14.69 7.43 9.45
CA GLN A 126 15.26 8.64 10.02
C GLN A 126 14.48 9.03 11.27
N GLU A 127 15.12 9.73 12.21
CA GLU A 127 14.48 10.17 13.46
C GLU A 127 13.29 11.12 13.21
N ASP A 128 13.27 11.80 12.05
CA ASP A 128 12.25 12.77 11.67
C ASP A 128 11.09 12.20 10.84
N ASP A 129 11.06 10.88 10.56
CA ASP A 129 10.05 10.23 9.72
C ASP A 129 8.61 10.57 10.17
N ALA A 130 8.39 10.55 11.49
CA ALA A 130 7.08 10.90 12.07
C ALA A 130 6.73 12.37 11.88
N LEU A 131 7.71 13.26 12.02
CA LEU A 131 7.53 14.69 11.87
C LEU A 131 7.23 15.06 10.41
N ARG A 132 7.94 14.44 9.45
CA ARG A 132 7.68 14.60 8.02
C ARG A 132 6.29 14.10 7.62
N ALA A 133 5.84 12.97 8.19
CA ALA A 133 4.49 12.48 7.99
C ALA A 133 3.43 13.48 8.49
N VAL A 134 3.63 14.08 9.67
CA VAL A 134 2.71 15.08 10.24
C VAL A 134 2.69 16.37 9.38
N TYR A 135 3.84 16.89 8.97
CA TYR A 135 3.87 18.05 8.09
C TYR A 135 3.24 17.77 6.72
N CYS A 136 3.45 16.57 6.17
CA CYS A 136 2.75 16.13 4.97
C CYS A 136 1.24 16.13 5.16
N ALA A 137 0.73 15.64 6.30
CA ALA A 137 -0.70 15.63 6.60
C ALA A 137 -1.28 17.05 6.68
N ILE A 138 -0.53 17.98 7.28
CA ILE A 138 -0.91 19.40 7.34
C ILE A 138 -0.99 20.00 5.92
N ASP A 139 0.01 19.73 5.08
CA ASP A 139 0.00 20.21 3.69
C ASP A 139 -1.17 19.62 2.89
N ILE A 140 -1.46 18.33 3.07
CA ILE A 140 -2.62 17.67 2.45
C ILE A 140 -3.92 18.35 2.86
N HIS A 141 -4.08 18.69 4.14
CA HIS A 141 -5.28 19.38 4.64
C HIS A 141 -5.43 20.79 4.07
N ASN A 142 -4.32 21.48 3.79
CA ASN A 142 -4.31 22.86 3.30
C ASN A 142 -4.46 22.99 1.77
N THR A 143 -4.56 21.87 1.05
CA THR A 143 -4.59 21.85 -0.42
C THR A 143 -5.98 21.73 -1.04
#